data_AF-A0A2V9QI85-F1
#
_entry.id   AF-A0A2V9QI85-F1
#
_cell.length_a   1.000
_cell.length_b   1.000
_cell.length_c   1.000
_cell.angle_alpha   90.00
_cell.angle_beta   90.00
_cell.angle_gamma   90.00
#
_symmetry.space_group_name_H-M   'P 1'
#
loop_
_entity.id
_entity.type
_entity.pdbx_description
1 polymer ?
#
loop_
_entity_poly.entity_id
_entity_poly.type
_entity_poly.pdbx_seq_one_letter_code
_entity_poly.pdbx_strand_id
1 'polypeptide(L)'
;MDKVQKRLQVFRPDLVHLKGLVEQKTSRGDTTVSLNLRLPSGQMAAQEASVTANAAVKAAFNDLLAQIGKHKDLLRNSHRWRRRGAGNSRVVTGVPFEETIAAIPLPTATSDDVRAYINANFARVERFIERELFFRESAADLEPESLSVEEVLDEVAARALDDRAVKPDRLGLEAWLYRLAIIVMNDFMSRPEEGETDINLQERRRQRNELASDEPRLQFHQPDEAITAESSIRDERASTPEQIAYTDEVVRLVHYALRHTGK
;
A
#
# COMPACT_ATOMS: atom_id res chain seq x y z
N MET A 1 -13.90 9.08 -50.52
CA MET A 1 -13.48 9.84 -49.32
C MET A 1 -14.29 9.45 -48.07
N ASP A 2 -15.60 9.23 -48.19
CA ASP A 2 -16.51 8.98 -47.06
C ASP A 2 -16.17 7.82 -46.11
N LYS A 3 -15.51 6.76 -46.62
CA LYS A 3 -15.16 5.58 -45.81
C LYS A 3 -14.09 5.87 -44.75
N VAL A 4 -13.15 6.78 -45.07
CA VAL A 4 -12.08 7.19 -44.15
C VAL A 4 -12.65 8.11 -43.07
N GLN A 5 -13.50 9.06 -43.47
CA GLN A 5 -14.18 9.99 -42.56
C GLN A 5 -15.07 9.25 -41.55
N LYS A 6 -15.84 8.24 -41.97
CA LYS A 6 -16.64 7.39 -41.07
C LYS A 6 -15.80 6.65 -40.02
N ARG A 7 -14.56 6.25 -40.34
CA ARG A 7 -13.68 5.52 -39.42
C ARG A 7 -12.91 6.44 -38.47
N LEU A 8 -12.76 7.71 -38.82
CA LEU A 8 -12.08 8.76 -38.06
C LEU A 8 -12.99 9.54 -37.10
N GLN A 9 -14.31 9.33 -37.10
CA GLN A 9 -15.25 9.98 -36.16
C GLN A 9 -14.90 9.81 -34.66
N VAL A 10 -14.09 8.79 -34.34
CA VAL A 10 -13.62 8.53 -32.97
C VAL A 10 -12.54 9.54 -32.53
N PHE A 11 -11.88 10.22 -33.48
CA PHE A 11 -10.85 11.21 -33.20
C PHE A 11 -11.39 12.61 -33.46
N ARG A 12 -11.02 13.57 -32.60
CA ARG A 12 -11.38 14.98 -32.81
C ARG A 12 -10.85 15.44 -34.17
N PRO A 13 -11.68 16.07 -35.02
CA PRO A 13 -11.32 16.40 -36.40
C PRO A 13 -10.10 17.33 -36.47
N ASP A 14 -9.93 18.22 -35.50
CA ASP A 14 -8.82 19.18 -35.41
C ASP A 14 -7.43 18.54 -35.23
N LEU A 15 -7.38 17.25 -34.86
CA LEU A 15 -6.14 16.54 -34.56
C LEU A 15 -5.73 15.53 -35.65
N VAL A 16 -6.50 15.44 -36.74
CA VAL A 16 -6.25 14.50 -37.83
C VAL A 16 -5.65 15.24 -39.02
N HIS A 17 -4.40 14.95 -39.36
CA HIS A 17 -3.73 15.59 -40.50
C HIS A 17 -3.36 14.54 -41.54
N LEU A 18 -3.89 14.66 -42.75
CA LEU A 18 -3.50 13.85 -43.91
C LEU A 18 -2.65 14.71 -44.85
N LYS A 19 -1.40 14.30 -45.07
CA LYS A 19 -0.51 14.87 -46.10
C LYS A 19 -0.36 13.86 -47.22
N GLY A 20 -0.61 14.27 -48.46
CA GLY A 20 -0.41 13.43 -49.64
C GLY A 20 0.58 14.08 -50.60
N LEU A 21 1.53 13.31 -51.10
CA LEU A 21 2.51 13.74 -52.09
C LEU A 21 2.48 12.74 -53.26
N VAL A 22 2.27 13.26 -54.46
CA VAL A 22 2.17 12.49 -55.71
C VAL A 22 3.35 12.87 -56.58
N GLU A 23 4.20 11.89 -56.86
CA GLU A 23 5.37 12.03 -57.72
C GLU A 23 5.17 11.20 -58.99
N GLN A 24 5.23 11.84 -60.14
CA GLN A 24 5.16 11.17 -61.44
C GLN A 24 6.58 11.00 -61.99
N LYS A 25 7.06 9.76 -62.09
CA LYS A 25 8.43 9.49 -62.57
C LYS A 25 8.42 9.33 -64.09
N THR A 26 8.94 10.34 -64.79
CA THR A 26 8.93 10.44 -66.27
C THR A 26 9.73 9.34 -66.99
N SER A 27 10.63 8.61 -66.31
CA SER A 27 11.46 7.57 -66.94
C SER A 27 10.84 6.17 -67.01
N ARG A 28 9.76 5.85 -66.28
CA ARG A 28 9.07 4.53 -66.34
C ARG A 28 7.55 4.61 -66.47
N GLY A 29 6.95 5.80 -66.48
CA GLY A 29 5.49 5.96 -66.54
C GLY A 29 4.78 5.63 -65.22
N ASP A 30 5.52 5.21 -64.20
CA ASP A 30 4.98 4.87 -62.89
C ASP A 30 4.75 6.15 -62.06
N THR A 31 3.52 6.29 -61.57
CA THR A 31 3.12 7.32 -60.62
C THR A 31 3.20 6.77 -59.21
N THR A 32 4.01 7.41 -58.37
CA THR A 32 4.18 7.07 -56.96
C THR A 32 3.35 8.02 -56.11
N VAL A 33 2.56 7.47 -55.21
CA VAL A 33 1.73 8.23 -54.27
C VAL A 33 2.15 7.86 -52.86
N SER A 34 2.54 8.87 -52.08
CA SER A 34 2.81 8.73 -50.64
C SER A 34 1.76 9.50 -49.85
N LEU A 35 1.16 8.83 -48.86
CA LEU A 35 0.15 9.39 -47.96
C LEU A 35 0.62 9.21 -46.52
N ASN A 36 0.63 10.28 -45.74
CA ASN A 36 0.97 10.28 -44.33
C ASN A 36 -0.20 10.83 -43.51
N LEU A 37 -0.72 10.01 -42.62
CA LEU A 37 -1.83 10.30 -41.74
C LEU A 37 -1.33 10.40 -40.29
N ARG A 38 -1.43 11.59 -39.70
CA ARG A 38 -1.12 11.84 -38.30
C ARG A 38 -2.40 11.84 -37.48
N LEU A 39 -2.43 11.00 -36.44
CA LEU A 39 -3.47 10.92 -35.42
C LEU A 39 -2.87 11.23 -34.05
N PRO A 40 -3.67 11.61 -33.03
CA PRO A 40 -3.21 11.71 -31.64
C PRO A 40 -2.58 10.41 -31.13
N SER A 41 -3.06 9.27 -31.60
CA SER A 41 -2.61 7.94 -31.19
C SER A 41 -1.41 7.40 -31.97
N GLY A 42 -0.89 8.12 -32.96
CA GLY A 42 0.22 7.65 -33.81
C GLY A 42 0.20 8.19 -35.25
N GLN A 43 1.23 7.87 -36.02
CA GLN A 43 1.38 8.23 -37.44
C GLN A 43 1.34 6.96 -38.31
N MET A 44 0.72 7.06 -39.49
CA MET A 44 0.64 5.99 -40.48
C MET A 44 1.08 6.53 -41.84
N ALA A 45 1.94 5.78 -42.53
CA ALA A 45 2.42 6.13 -43.85
C ALA A 45 2.14 4.97 -44.82
N ALA A 46 1.64 5.30 -45.99
CA ALA A 46 1.48 4.36 -47.10
C ALA A 46 2.11 4.96 -48.36
N GLN A 47 2.83 4.15 -49.11
CA GLN A 47 3.46 4.54 -50.37
C GLN A 47 3.21 3.46 -51.41
N GLU A 48 2.62 3.84 -52.54
CA GLU A 48 2.27 2.91 -53.63
C GLU A 48 2.65 3.48 -54.99
N ALA A 49 3.13 2.63 -55.88
CA ALA A 49 3.49 3.00 -57.25
C ALA A 49 2.59 2.23 -58.24
N SER A 50 2.02 2.94 -59.21
CA SER A 50 1.19 2.32 -60.25
C SER A 50 1.30 3.07 -61.58
N VAL A 51 0.98 2.37 -62.67
CA VAL A 51 0.96 2.91 -64.04
C VAL A 51 -0.04 4.07 -64.20
N THR A 52 -1.06 4.14 -63.35
CA THR A 52 -2.06 5.22 -63.37
C THR A 52 -2.16 5.88 -62.00
N ALA A 53 -2.12 7.22 -61.97
CA ALA A 53 -2.22 8.01 -60.74
C ALA A 53 -3.44 7.63 -59.87
N ASN A 54 -4.62 7.47 -60.49
CA ASN A 54 -5.83 7.06 -59.78
C ASN A 54 -5.74 5.66 -59.15
N ALA A 55 -5.02 4.74 -59.79
CA ALA A 55 -4.80 3.40 -59.26
C ALA A 55 -3.84 3.44 -58.06
N ALA A 56 -2.74 4.20 -58.17
CA ALA A 56 -1.79 4.41 -57.07
C ALA A 56 -2.45 5.08 -55.85
N VAL A 57 -3.29 6.11 -56.07
CA VAL A 57 -4.04 6.78 -55.00
C VAL A 57 -5.00 5.81 -54.32
N LYS A 58 -5.78 5.04 -55.09
CA LYS A 58 -6.71 4.05 -54.51
C LYS A 58 -5.99 2.95 -53.74
N ALA A 59 -4.83 2.48 -54.24
CA ALA A 59 -4.00 1.50 -53.57
C ALA A 59 -3.46 2.05 -52.23
N ALA A 60 -2.86 3.24 -52.24
CA ALA A 60 -2.35 3.90 -51.04
C ALA A 60 -3.46 4.15 -49.99
N PHE A 61 -4.67 4.52 -50.43
CA PHE A 61 -5.82 4.68 -49.54
C PHE A 61 -6.32 3.36 -48.94
N ASN A 62 -6.34 2.29 -49.73
CA ASN A 62 -6.74 0.97 -49.24
C ASN A 62 -5.73 0.45 -48.20
N ASP A 63 -4.43 0.68 -48.43
CA ASP A 63 -3.41 0.32 -47.45
C ASP A 63 -3.55 1.14 -46.16
N LEU A 64 -3.74 2.47 -46.25
CA LEU A 64 -4.05 3.29 -45.07
C LEU A 64 -5.31 2.80 -44.33
N LEU A 65 -6.37 2.40 -45.03
CA LEU A 65 -7.57 1.86 -44.40
C LEU A 65 -7.30 0.54 -43.66
N ALA A 66 -6.44 -0.32 -44.22
CA ALA A 66 -6.01 -1.55 -43.59
C ALA A 66 -5.14 -1.26 -42.34
N GLN A 67 -4.21 -0.31 -42.43
CA GLN A 67 -3.39 0.14 -41.30
C GLN A 67 -4.25 0.75 -40.18
N ILE A 68 -5.23 1.60 -40.51
CA ILE A 68 -6.19 2.15 -39.53
C ILE A 68 -7.00 1.03 -38.87
N GLY A 69 -7.42 0.01 -39.63
CA GLY A 69 -8.11 -1.16 -39.10
C GLY A 69 -7.26 -1.88 -38.04
N LYS A 70 -6.03 -2.26 -38.41
CA LYS A 70 -5.07 -2.90 -37.50
C LYS A 70 -4.78 -2.04 -36.27
N HIS A 71 -4.60 -0.73 -36.45
CA HIS A 71 -4.33 0.20 -35.35
C HIS A 71 -5.51 0.31 -34.39
N LYS A 72 -6.75 0.39 -34.89
CA LYS A 72 -7.95 0.38 -34.05
C LYS A 72 -8.13 -0.95 -33.32
N ASP A 73 -7.81 -2.07 -33.96
CA ASP A 73 -7.86 -3.39 -33.34
C ASP A 73 -6.77 -3.54 -32.26
N LEU A 74 -5.58 -2.98 -32.48
CA LEU A 74 -4.54 -2.88 -31.44
C LEU A 74 -4.99 -2.02 -30.27
N LEU A 75 -5.58 -0.84 -30.52
CA LEU A 75 -6.11 0.00 -29.44
C LEU A 75 -7.23 -0.69 -28.67
N ARG A 76 -8.15 -1.39 -29.35
CA ARG A 76 -9.20 -2.22 -28.73
C ARG A 76 -8.63 -3.39 -27.92
N ASN A 77 -7.54 -4.00 -28.39
CA ASN A 77 -6.91 -5.15 -27.74
C ASN A 77 -5.76 -4.78 -26.78
N SER A 78 -5.38 -3.51 -26.67
CA SER A 78 -4.33 -3.04 -25.75
C SER A 78 -4.66 -3.41 -24.30
N HIS A 79 -5.94 -3.31 -23.93
CA HIS A 79 -6.47 -3.76 -22.64
C HIS A 79 -6.49 -5.28 -22.47
N ARG A 80 -6.45 -6.05 -23.57
CA ARG A 80 -6.29 -7.51 -23.54
C ARG A 80 -4.83 -7.93 -23.44
N TRP A 81 -3.90 -7.11 -23.94
CA TRP A 81 -2.47 -7.38 -23.84
C TRP A 81 -1.96 -7.30 -22.40
N ARG A 82 -2.49 -6.35 -21.60
CA ARG A 82 -2.23 -6.30 -20.16
C ARG A 82 -2.69 -7.55 -19.40
N ARG A 83 -3.61 -8.35 -19.98
CA ARG A 83 -4.05 -9.64 -19.44
C ARG A 83 -3.25 -10.86 -19.94
N ARG A 84 -2.36 -10.71 -20.92
CA ARG A 84 -1.52 -11.83 -21.42
C ARG A 84 -0.17 -11.97 -20.73
N GLY A 85 0.24 -11.00 -19.89
CA GLY A 85 1.45 -11.10 -19.08
C GLY A 85 1.30 -12.00 -17.84
N ALA A 86 0.08 -12.39 -17.49
CA ALA A 86 -0.21 -13.30 -16.38
C ALA A 86 -1.08 -14.45 -16.91
N GLY A 87 -0.45 -15.58 -17.25
CA GLY A 87 -1.17 -16.82 -17.53
C GLY A 87 -1.34 -17.17 -19.01
N ASN A 88 -0.41 -17.99 -19.48
CA ASN A 88 -0.61 -19.18 -20.32
C ASN A 88 -1.63 -19.12 -21.49
N SER A 89 -1.12 -19.16 -22.71
CA SER A 89 -1.95 -19.31 -23.92
C SER A 89 -2.22 -20.80 -24.18
N ARG A 90 -3.41 -21.29 -23.82
CA ARG A 90 -4.03 -22.44 -24.48
C ARG A 90 -5.23 -21.95 -25.29
N VAL A 91 -5.13 -22.15 -26.59
CA VAL A 91 -6.20 -21.98 -27.57
C VAL A 91 -7.34 -22.93 -27.17
N VAL A 92 -8.54 -22.40 -26.94
CA VAL A 92 -9.74 -23.22 -26.75
C VAL A 92 -10.83 -22.74 -27.69
N THR A 93 -11.11 -23.60 -28.67
CA THR A 93 -12.33 -23.68 -29.47
C THR A 93 -13.52 -23.74 -28.51
N GLY A 94 -14.42 -22.75 -28.57
CA GLY A 94 -15.47 -22.57 -27.57
C GLY A 94 -16.56 -23.64 -27.64
N VAL A 95 -16.80 -24.31 -26.51
CA VAL A 95 -18.05 -25.01 -26.20
C VAL A 95 -18.90 -24.15 -25.25
N PRO A 96 -20.24 -24.22 -25.30
CA PRO A 96 -21.14 -23.40 -24.48
C PRO A 96 -20.89 -23.58 -22.97
N PHE A 97 -20.98 -22.46 -22.24
CA PHE A 97 -20.60 -22.33 -20.82
C PHE A 97 -21.38 -23.26 -19.87
N GLU A 98 -22.62 -23.60 -20.21
CA GLU A 98 -23.53 -24.36 -19.34
C GLU A 98 -23.15 -25.84 -19.20
N GLU A 99 -22.32 -26.39 -20.10
CA GLU A 99 -21.89 -27.80 -20.08
C GLU A 99 -20.46 -27.98 -19.53
N THR A 100 -19.79 -26.91 -19.12
CA THR A 100 -18.41 -26.99 -18.64
C THR A 100 -18.33 -27.00 -17.11
N ILE A 101 -17.46 -27.83 -16.54
CA ILE A 101 -17.14 -28.03 -15.10
C ILE A 101 -16.74 -26.71 -14.37
N ALA A 102 -16.67 -25.59 -15.08
CA ALA A 102 -16.35 -24.25 -14.58
C ALA A 102 -17.45 -23.61 -13.71
N ALA A 103 -18.62 -24.26 -13.56
CA ALA A 103 -19.64 -23.88 -12.56
C ALA A 103 -19.30 -24.39 -11.14
N ILE A 104 -18.16 -25.04 -10.94
CA ILE A 104 -17.62 -25.28 -9.60
C ILE A 104 -16.98 -23.96 -9.15
N PRO A 105 -17.50 -23.28 -8.10
CA PRO A 105 -16.80 -22.14 -7.53
C PRO A 105 -15.39 -22.60 -7.16
N LEU A 106 -14.37 -21.89 -7.66
CA LEU A 106 -12.99 -22.11 -7.24
C LEU A 106 -12.99 -22.19 -5.72
N PRO A 107 -12.52 -23.28 -5.10
CA PRO A 107 -12.53 -23.38 -3.66
C PRO A 107 -11.77 -22.18 -3.12
N THR A 108 -12.45 -21.37 -2.31
CA THR A 108 -11.82 -20.37 -1.45
C THR A 108 -10.64 -21.09 -0.79
N ALA A 109 -9.42 -20.59 -1.01
CA ALA A 109 -8.22 -21.28 -0.52
C ALA A 109 -8.41 -21.54 0.98
N THR A 110 -8.26 -22.80 1.38
CA THR A 110 -8.42 -23.19 2.79
C THR A 110 -7.26 -22.60 3.58
N SER A 111 -7.43 -22.36 4.89
CA SER A 111 -6.33 -21.91 5.76
C SER A 111 -5.08 -22.81 5.64
N ASP A 112 -5.27 -24.11 5.45
CA ASP A 112 -4.18 -25.08 5.20
C ASP A 112 -3.44 -24.83 3.86
N ASP A 113 -4.16 -24.44 2.80
CA ASP A 113 -3.56 -24.10 1.50
C ASP A 113 -2.71 -22.82 1.61
N VAL A 114 -3.18 -21.85 2.39
CA VAL A 114 -2.44 -20.61 2.69
C VAL A 114 -1.17 -20.93 3.47
N ARG A 115 -1.26 -21.74 4.53
CA ARG A 115 -0.12 -22.16 5.34
C ARG A 115 0.93 -22.90 4.51
N ALA A 116 0.50 -23.87 3.68
CA ALA A 116 1.40 -24.60 2.80
C ALA A 116 2.09 -23.67 1.79
N TYR A 117 1.36 -22.69 1.25
CA TYR A 117 1.91 -21.73 0.31
C TYR A 117 2.93 -20.78 0.96
N ILE A 118 2.62 -20.22 2.14
CA ILE A 118 3.53 -19.34 2.88
C ILE A 118 4.84 -20.07 3.19
N ASN A 119 4.76 -21.29 3.73
CA ASN A 119 5.95 -22.09 4.06
C ASN A 119 6.83 -22.37 2.82
N ALA A 120 6.22 -22.60 1.65
CA ALA A 120 6.95 -22.86 0.41
C ALA A 120 7.52 -21.59 -0.25
N ASN A 121 6.89 -20.43 -0.03
CA ASN A 121 7.19 -19.18 -0.76
C ASN A 121 7.65 -18.04 0.15
N PHE A 122 8.01 -18.32 1.40
CA PHE A 122 8.43 -17.34 2.41
C PHE A 122 9.48 -16.37 1.87
N ALA A 123 10.56 -16.90 1.28
CA ALA A 123 11.65 -16.13 0.72
C ALA A 123 11.27 -15.23 -0.48
N ARG A 124 10.07 -15.39 -1.06
CA ARG A 124 9.56 -14.48 -2.10
C ARG A 124 8.82 -13.30 -1.48
N VAL A 125 8.02 -13.57 -0.44
CA VAL A 125 7.29 -12.54 0.31
C VAL A 125 8.26 -11.65 1.07
N GLU A 126 9.26 -12.25 1.72
CA GLU A 126 10.35 -11.55 2.40
C GLU A 126 11.09 -10.57 1.46
N ARG A 127 11.60 -11.05 0.31
CA ARG A 127 12.27 -10.18 -0.69
C ARG A 127 11.38 -9.10 -1.28
N PHE A 128 10.06 -9.31 -1.29
CA PHE A 128 9.12 -8.29 -1.71
C PHE A 128 9.01 -7.20 -0.64
N ILE A 129 8.88 -7.59 0.63
CA ILE A 129 8.84 -6.67 1.77
C ILE A 129 10.15 -5.87 1.87
N GLU A 130 11.30 -6.52 1.81
CA GLU A 130 12.62 -5.87 1.82
C GLU A 130 12.73 -4.76 0.76
N ARG A 131 12.29 -5.06 -0.47
CA ARG A 131 12.36 -4.11 -1.58
C ARG A 131 11.41 -2.94 -1.39
N GLU A 132 10.24 -3.20 -0.84
CA GLU A 132 9.22 -2.18 -0.59
C GLU A 132 9.64 -1.26 0.56
N LEU A 133 10.20 -1.81 1.66
CA LEU A 133 10.76 -1.03 2.75
C LEU A 133 11.92 -0.15 2.26
N PHE A 134 12.87 -0.72 1.53
CA PHE A 134 13.98 0.05 0.94
C PHE A 134 13.48 1.20 0.05
N PHE A 135 12.45 0.94 -0.78
CA PHE A 135 11.87 1.97 -1.63
C PHE A 135 11.25 3.11 -0.80
N ARG A 136 10.55 2.80 0.29
CA ARG A 136 9.89 3.79 1.15
C ARG A 136 10.87 4.59 2.01
N GLU A 137 11.92 3.95 2.53
CA GLU A 137 13.04 4.65 3.20
C GLU A 137 13.72 5.62 2.23
N SER A 138 13.97 5.19 0.98
CA SER A 138 14.58 6.05 -0.04
C SER A 138 13.68 7.23 -0.46
N ALA A 139 12.37 7.09 -0.31
CA ALA A 139 11.37 8.12 -0.57
C ALA A 139 11.16 9.08 0.63
N ALA A 140 11.82 8.84 1.77
CA ALA A 140 11.63 9.55 3.04
C ALA A 140 10.20 9.45 3.61
N ASP A 141 9.46 8.40 3.25
CA ASP A 141 8.13 8.09 3.81
C ASP A 141 8.21 7.33 5.15
N LEU A 142 9.39 6.78 5.48
CA LEU A 142 9.67 6.03 6.70
C LEU A 142 11.00 6.47 7.31
N GLU A 143 11.09 6.52 8.65
CA GLU A 143 12.38 6.65 9.33
C GLU A 143 13.18 5.35 9.14
N PRO A 144 14.50 5.44 8.87
CA PRO A 144 15.34 4.26 8.71
C PRO A 144 15.24 3.34 9.93
N GLU A 145 15.11 2.03 9.70
CA GLU A 145 15.04 1.01 10.75
C GLU A 145 13.79 1.08 11.67
N SER A 146 12.81 1.95 11.37
CA SER A 146 11.56 2.04 12.17
C SER A 146 10.64 0.83 12.03
N LEU A 147 10.76 0.06 10.95
CA LEU A 147 9.91 -1.09 10.66
C LEU A 147 10.77 -2.23 10.10
N SER A 148 10.77 -3.36 10.81
CA SER A 148 11.57 -4.53 10.39
C SER A 148 10.83 -5.40 9.37
N VAL A 149 11.59 -6.10 8.53
CA VAL A 149 11.03 -7.06 7.55
C VAL A 149 10.27 -8.19 8.25
N GLU A 150 10.82 -8.69 9.37
CA GLU A 150 10.25 -9.78 10.16
C GLU A 150 8.89 -9.39 10.76
N GLU A 151 8.79 -8.18 11.32
CA GLU A 151 7.56 -7.66 11.90
C GLU A 151 6.42 -7.55 10.88
N VAL A 152 6.71 -7.03 9.68
CA VAL A 152 5.73 -6.98 8.58
C VAL A 152 5.34 -8.40 8.16
N LEU A 153 6.30 -9.32 8.09
CA LEU A 153 6.07 -10.68 7.63
C LEU A 153 5.23 -11.49 8.62
N ASP A 154 5.48 -11.34 9.91
CA ASP A 154 4.72 -11.97 10.99
C ASP A 154 3.27 -11.47 11.00
N GLU A 155 3.07 -10.16 10.89
CA GLU A 155 1.73 -9.57 10.83
C GLU A 155 0.97 -9.99 9.54
N VAL A 156 1.67 -10.10 8.40
CA VAL A 156 1.10 -10.64 7.17
C VAL A 156 0.69 -12.11 7.34
N ALA A 157 1.54 -12.93 7.96
CA ALA A 157 1.23 -14.34 8.21
C ALA A 157 0.05 -14.49 9.17
N ALA A 158 0.02 -13.68 10.25
CA ALA A 158 -1.09 -13.64 11.20
C ALA A 158 -2.41 -13.27 10.51
N ARG A 159 -2.43 -12.21 9.69
CA ARG A 159 -3.62 -11.79 8.93
C ARG A 159 -4.02 -12.79 7.86
N ALA A 160 -3.07 -13.46 7.21
CA ALA A 160 -3.37 -14.43 6.16
C ALA A 160 -3.97 -15.73 6.74
N LEU A 161 -3.62 -16.08 7.97
CA LEU A 161 -4.11 -17.27 8.67
C LEU A 161 -5.34 -17.01 9.55
N ASP A 162 -5.76 -15.75 9.71
CA ASP A 162 -7.00 -15.41 10.42
C ASP A 162 -8.21 -15.94 9.65
N ASP A 163 -9.11 -16.66 10.33
CA ASP A 163 -10.35 -17.20 9.76
C ASP A 163 -11.28 -16.11 9.22
N ARG A 164 -11.08 -14.86 9.64
CA ARG A 164 -11.81 -13.69 9.14
C ARG A 164 -11.28 -13.17 7.79
N ALA A 165 -10.06 -13.54 7.43
CA ALA A 165 -9.41 -13.05 6.22
C ALA A 165 -9.87 -13.84 4.99
N VAL A 166 -10.93 -13.35 4.35
CA VAL A 166 -11.42 -13.96 3.11
C VAL A 166 -10.53 -13.56 1.94
N LYS A 167 -9.82 -14.53 1.38
CA LYS A 167 -9.10 -14.37 0.12
C LYS A 167 -10.09 -13.98 -1.00
N PRO A 168 -9.85 -12.88 -1.74
CA PRO A 168 -10.69 -12.52 -2.89
C PRO A 168 -10.62 -13.58 -4.00
N ASP A 169 -11.77 -14.00 -4.53
CA ASP A 169 -11.90 -15.09 -5.50
C ASP A 169 -11.08 -14.92 -6.78
N ARG A 170 -10.89 -13.66 -7.22
CA ARG A 170 -10.21 -13.34 -8.48
C ARG A 170 -8.69 -13.19 -8.37
N LEU A 171 -8.14 -13.30 -7.17
CA LEU A 171 -6.72 -13.07 -6.92
C LEU A 171 -6.00 -14.39 -6.65
N GLY A 172 -4.76 -14.52 -7.14
CA GLY A 172 -3.88 -15.63 -6.73
C GLY A 172 -3.43 -15.46 -5.27
N LEU A 173 -3.01 -16.56 -4.63
CA LEU A 173 -2.47 -16.52 -3.25
C LEU A 173 -1.27 -15.58 -3.13
N GLU A 174 -0.35 -15.64 -4.10
CA GLU A 174 0.84 -14.79 -4.14
C GLU A 174 0.50 -13.30 -4.16
N ALA A 175 -0.33 -12.89 -5.12
CA ALA A 175 -0.75 -11.50 -5.27
C ALA A 175 -1.55 -11.01 -4.04
N TRP A 176 -2.20 -11.94 -3.33
CA TRP A 176 -2.99 -11.62 -2.15
C TRP A 176 -2.08 -11.35 -0.96
N LEU A 177 -1.04 -12.17 -0.77
CA LEU A 177 -0.02 -11.95 0.25
C LEU A 177 0.76 -10.65 0.01
N TYR A 178 1.12 -10.31 -1.23
CA TYR A 178 1.75 -9.02 -1.53
C TYR A 178 0.82 -7.84 -1.22
N ARG A 179 -0.47 -7.98 -1.53
CA ARG A 179 -1.45 -6.95 -1.16
C ARG A 179 -1.58 -6.82 0.36
N LEU A 180 -1.61 -7.94 1.10
CA LEU A 180 -1.63 -7.92 2.56
C LEU A 180 -0.39 -7.22 3.11
N ALA A 181 0.80 -7.49 2.57
CA ALA A 181 2.03 -6.81 2.97
C ALA A 181 1.94 -5.29 2.79
N ILE A 182 1.43 -4.81 1.65
CA ILE A 182 1.22 -3.37 1.42
C ILE A 182 0.25 -2.78 2.45
N ILE A 183 -0.86 -3.49 2.76
CA ILE A 183 -1.85 -3.03 3.74
C ILE A 183 -1.22 -2.96 5.14
N VAL A 184 -0.48 -4.00 5.54
CA VAL A 184 0.21 -4.08 6.83
C VAL A 184 1.19 -2.92 6.98
N MET A 185 2.07 -2.70 5.99
CA MET A 185 3.00 -1.56 6.02
C MET A 185 2.28 -0.21 6.11
N ASN A 186 1.13 -0.06 5.44
CA ASN A 186 0.34 1.17 5.52
C ASN A 186 -0.34 1.36 6.89
N ASP A 187 -0.78 0.28 7.53
CA ASP A 187 -1.32 0.32 8.89
C ASP A 187 -0.23 0.75 9.88
N PHE A 188 0.97 0.18 9.79
CA PHE A 188 2.09 0.56 10.65
C PHE A 188 2.41 2.06 10.54
N MET A 189 2.40 2.61 9.32
CA MET A 189 2.57 4.05 9.09
C MET A 189 1.40 4.91 9.57
N SER A 190 0.19 4.36 9.58
CA SER A 190 -1.04 5.10 9.93
C SER A 190 -1.39 5.00 11.40
N ARG A 191 -0.76 4.10 12.16
CA ARG A 191 -0.91 4.06 13.62
C ARG A 191 -0.36 5.35 14.19
N PRO A 192 -1.19 6.22 14.82
CA PRO A 192 -0.64 7.29 15.62
C PRO A 192 0.26 6.65 16.68
N GLU A 193 1.34 7.33 17.10
CA GLU A 193 2.08 6.98 18.31
C GLU A 193 1.20 7.19 19.56
N GLU A 194 0.08 6.48 19.63
CA GLU A 194 -0.77 6.36 20.80
C GLU A 194 -0.09 5.37 21.74
N GLY A 195 0.94 5.86 22.44
CA GLY A 195 1.14 5.55 23.85
C GLY A 195 1.34 4.10 24.28
N GLU A 196 1.62 3.17 23.37
CA GLU A 196 2.15 1.86 23.73
C GLU A 196 3.66 1.88 23.49
N THR A 197 4.36 2.22 24.57
CA THR A 197 5.79 2.01 24.74
C THR A 197 6.12 0.53 24.57
N ASP A 198 6.16 0.02 23.34
CA ASP A 198 6.98 -1.15 23.03
C ASP A 198 8.40 -0.63 22.75
N ILE A 199 9.02 -0.20 23.85
CA ILE A 199 10.44 0.11 23.88
C ILE A 199 11.14 -1.21 23.58
N ASN A 200 11.70 -1.36 22.39
CA ASN A 200 12.53 -2.51 22.05
C ASN A 200 13.71 -2.57 23.03
N LEU A 201 13.56 -3.39 24.08
CA LEU A 201 14.53 -3.54 25.17
C LEU A 201 15.86 -4.15 24.69
N GLN A 202 15.89 -4.72 23.47
CA GLN A 202 17.08 -5.33 22.90
C GLN A 202 17.98 -4.32 22.19
N GLU A 203 17.50 -3.10 21.93
CA GLU A 203 18.25 -2.07 21.21
C GLU A 203 18.63 -0.88 22.10
N ARG A 204 19.16 -1.16 23.31
CA ARG A 204 19.83 -0.11 24.10
C ARG A 204 21.32 -0.05 23.80
N ARG A 205 21.69 0.45 22.61
CA ARG A 205 22.93 1.23 22.50
C ARG A 205 22.60 2.69 22.69
N ARG A 206 22.52 3.12 23.96
CA ARG A 206 22.55 4.54 24.29
C ARG A 206 23.79 5.14 23.60
N GLN A 207 23.61 6.17 22.77
CA GLN A 207 24.74 7.02 22.38
C GLN A 207 25.44 7.44 23.67
N ARG A 208 26.75 7.22 23.73
CA ARG A 208 27.56 7.59 24.89
C ARG A 208 27.40 9.10 25.08
N ASN A 209 26.88 9.50 26.24
CA ASN A 209 26.73 10.92 26.57
C ASN A 209 28.13 11.49 26.88
N GLU A 210 28.86 11.88 25.84
CA GLU A 210 30.25 12.35 25.93
C GLU A 210 30.36 13.78 26.48
N LEU A 211 29.28 14.55 26.42
CA LEU A 211 29.22 15.95 26.87
C LEU A 211 28.57 16.10 28.25
N ALA A 212 28.18 14.99 28.88
CA ALA A 212 27.47 14.96 30.15
C ALA A 212 26.26 15.94 30.20
N SER A 213 25.59 16.17 29.08
CA SER A 213 24.52 17.19 28.99
C SER A 213 23.28 16.83 29.82
N ASP A 214 23.11 15.54 30.12
CA ASP A 214 22.06 15.00 30.98
C ASP A 214 22.45 14.99 32.47
N GLU A 215 23.69 15.34 32.81
CA GLU A 215 24.21 15.38 34.18
C GLU A 215 23.45 16.33 35.11
N PRO A 216 22.92 17.51 34.71
CA PRO A 216 22.11 18.32 35.61
C PRO A 216 20.74 17.70 35.91
N ARG A 217 20.27 16.71 35.13
CA ARG A 217 19.05 15.94 35.43
C ARG A 217 19.32 14.63 36.17
N LEU A 218 20.58 14.22 36.29
CA LEU A 218 21.02 12.99 36.95
C LEU A 218 21.76 13.23 38.27
N GLN A 219 21.82 14.47 38.74
CA GLN A 219 22.18 14.78 40.13
C GLN A 219 21.02 14.38 41.05
N PHE A 220 20.82 13.07 41.21
CA PHE A 220 20.05 12.53 42.31
C PHE A 220 20.82 12.84 43.59
N HIS A 221 20.47 13.97 44.22
CA HIS A 221 20.68 14.12 45.64
C HIS A 221 19.86 12.99 46.30
N GLN A 222 20.51 11.96 46.85
CA GLN A 222 19.86 11.01 47.75
C GLN A 222 20.07 11.51 49.18
N PRO A 223 19.11 12.25 49.78
CA PRO A 223 18.91 12.12 51.20
C PRO A 223 18.08 10.84 51.41
N ASP A 224 18.49 10.00 52.35
CA ASP A 224 17.94 8.66 52.61
C ASP A 224 16.50 8.64 53.19
N GLU A 225 15.55 9.38 52.64
CA GLU A 225 14.13 9.28 53.02
C GLU A 225 13.23 9.42 51.78
N ALA A 226 13.03 8.31 51.06
CA ALA A 226 11.96 8.25 50.06
C ALA A 226 10.62 8.26 50.79
N ILE A 227 9.91 9.39 50.73
CA ILE A 227 8.51 9.52 51.15
C ILE A 227 7.70 8.50 50.32
N THR A 228 7.40 7.34 50.89
CA THR A 228 6.47 6.36 50.29
C THR A 228 5.04 6.88 50.42
N ALA A 229 4.13 6.44 49.53
CA ALA A 229 2.72 6.82 49.60
C ALA A 229 2.10 6.51 50.98
N GLU A 230 2.64 5.52 51.69
CA GLU A 230 2.27 5.13 53.05
C GLU A 230 2.71 6.16 54.10
N SER A 231 3.87 6.82 53.93
CA SER A 231 4.38 7.85 54.83
C SER A 231 3.64 9.19 54.75
N SER A 232 2.82 9.39 53.69
CA SER A 232 1.96 10.56 53.51
C SER A 232 0.60 10.42 54.22
N ILE A 233 0.23 9.20 54.63
CA ILE A 233 -1.06 8.94 55.26
C ILE A 233 -0.98 9.40 56.72
N ARG A 234 -1.72 10.47 57.04
CA ARG A 234 -1.91 10.93 58.41
C ARG A 234 -2.59 9.83 59.23
N ASP A 235 -1.99 9.41 60.34
CA ASP A 235 -2.66 8.50 61.27
C ASP A 235 -3.76 9.27 62.03
N GLU A 236 -5.01 9.11 61.58
CA GLU A 236 -6.18 9.73 62.20
C GLU A 236 -6.61 9.04 63.50
N ARG A 237 -6.03 7.88 63.84
CA ARG A 237 -6.34 7.16 65.10
C ARG A 237 -5.48 7.64 66.27
N ALA A 238 -4.34 8.26 65.99
CA ALA A 238 -3.48 8.84 67.00
C ALA A 238 -4.05 10.19 67.48
N SER A 239 -4.34 10.30 68.78
CA SER A 239 -4.69 11.61 69.35
C SER A 239 -3.48 12.54 69.30
N THR A 240 -3.73 13.80 68.96
CA THR A 240 -2.66 14.82 68.96
C THR A 240 -2.20 15.11 70.39
N PRO A 241 -0.93 15.54 70.59
CA PRO A 241 -0.42 15.89 71.92
C PRO A 241 -1.28 16.96 72.62
N GLU A 242 -1.82 17.91 71.87
CA GLU A 242 -2.70 18.96 72.39
C GLU A 242 -4.04 18.38 72.87
N GLN A 243 -4.61 17.41 72.15
CA GLN A 243 -5.86 16.75 72.55
C GLN A 243 -5.69 15.90 73.82
N ILE A 244 -4.55 15.22 73.97
CA ILE A 244 -4.23 14.45 75.18
C ILE A 244 -4.08 15.40 76.38
N ALA A 245 -3.34 16.49 76.23
CA ALA A 245 -3.17 17.50 77.28
C ALA A 245 -4.50 18.14 77.68
N TYR A 246 -5.35 18.49 76.72
CA TYR A 246 -6.68 19.02 76.98
C TYR A 246 -7.54 18.02 77.76
N THR A 247 -7.53 16.75 77.37
CA THR A 247 -8.28 15.69 78.06
C THR A 247 -7.83 15.55 79.52
N ASP A 248 -6.51 15.55 79.77
CA ASP A 248 -5.95 15.49 81.12
C ASP A 248 -6.33 16.71 81.98
N GLU A 249 -6.33 17.91 81.39
CA GLU A 249 -6.76 19.13 82.08
C GLU A 249 -8.26 19.10 82.42
N VAL A 250 -9.11 18.66 81.50
CA VAL A 250 -10.55 18.48 81.75
C VAL A 250 -10.78 17.45 82.85
N VAL A 251 -10.09 16.31 82.83
CA VAL A 251 -10.20 15.28 83.88
C VAL A 251 -9.80 15.86 85.24
N ARG A 252 -8.73 16.66 85.32
CA ARG A 252 -8.32 17.32 86.58
C ARG A 252 -9.35 18.32 87.09
N LEU A 253 -9.93 19.13 86.19
CA LEU A 253 -10.98 20.10 86.54
C LEU A 253 -12.25 19.39 87.05
N VAL A 254 -12.68 18.33 86.39
CA VAL A 254 -13.83 17.51 86.81
C VAL A 254 -13.55 16.89 88.18
N HIS A 255 -12.37 16.33 88.40
CA HIS A 255 -11.99 15.73 89.67
C HIS A 255 -11.93 16.76 90.80
N TYR A 256 -11.48 17.98 90.51
CA TYR A 256 -11.54 19.10 91.45
C TYR A 256 -13.00 19.45 91.79
N ALA A 257 -13.88 19.63 90.79
CA ALA A 257 -15.29 19.96 91.01
C ALA A 257 -16.05 18.87 91.81
N LEU A 258 -15.80 17.59 91.54
CA LEU A 258 -16.41 16.48 92.26
C LEU A 258 -15.95 16.42 93.74
N ARG A 259 -14.68 16.72 94.01
CA ARG A 259 -14.19 16.81 95.41
C ARG A 259 -14.79 17.98 96.19
N HIS A 260 -15.15 19.07 95.51
CA HIS A 260 -15.72 20.25 96.16
C HIS A 260 -17.25 20.18 96.32
N THR A 261 -17.93 19.27 95.59
CA THR A 261 -19.38 19.04 95.71
C THR A 261 -19.76 17.90 96.67
N GLY A 262 -18.76 17.18 97.20
CA GLY A 262 -18.92 16.12 98.21
C GLY A 262 -18.76 16.57 99.67
N LYS A 263 -18.93 17.86 99.99
CA LYS A 263 -18.99 18.40 101.35
C LYS A 263 -20.31 19.11 101.59
#